data_AF-A0A6A2YA70-F1
#
_entry.id   AF-A0A6A2YA70-F1
#
_cell.length_a   1.000
_cell.length_b   1.000
_cell.length_c   1.000
_cell.angle_alpha   90.00
_cell.angle_beta   90.00
_cell.angle_gamma   90.00
#
_symmetry.space_group_name_H-M   'P 1'
#
loop_
_entity.id
_entity.type
_entity.pdbx_description
1 polymer ?
#
loop_
_entity_poly.entity_id
_entity_poly.type
_entity_poly.pdbx_seq_one_letter_code
_entity_poly.pdbx_strand_id
1 'polypeptide(L)' 'MASSKIFFFIAVVAFFAVPSSLATKFTVGDDKGWALDFDYQGWAVRKEFRV' A
#
# COMPACT_ATOMS: atom_id res chain seq x y z
N MET A 1 -21.57 -15.52 28.01
CA MET A 1 -21.11 -16.06 26.70
C MET A 1 -21.39 -15.11 25.52
N ALA A 2 -22.43 -14.25 25.54
CA ALA A 2 -22.70 -13.29 24.47
C ALA A 2 -21.76 -12.07 24.43
N SER A 3 -21.38 -11.50 25.60
CA SER A 3 -20.49 -10.32 25.63
C SER A 3 -19.09 -10.61 25.08
N SER A 4 -18.53 -11.79 25.39
CA SER A 4 -17.23 -12.23 24.86
C SER A 4 -17.20 -12.28 23.33
N LYS A 5 -18.30 -12.68 22.68
CA LYS A 5 -18.43 -12.67 21.21
C LYS A 5 -18.47 -11.26 20.65
N ILE A 6 -19.16 -10.34 21.32
CA ILE A 6 -19.23 -8.92 20.93
C ILE A 6 -17.86 -8.26 21.05
N PHE A 7 -17.14 -8.48 22.15
CA PHE A 7 -15.77 -7.98 22.32
C PHE A 7 -14.82 -8.51 21.24
N PHE A 8 -14.95 -9.77 20.87
CA PHE A 8 -14.15 -10.36 19.79
C PHE A 8 -14.43 -9.69 18.44
N PHE A 9 -15.70 -9.45 18.12
CA PHE A 9 -16.09 -8.73 16.89
C PHE A 9 -15.54 -7.31 16.85
N ILE A 10 -15.64 -6.57 17.96
CA ILE A 10 -15.11 -5.20 18.07
C ILE A 10 -13.59 -5.20 17.88
N ALA A 11 -12.87 -6.17 18.47
CA ALA A 11 -11.42 -6.26 18.34
C ALA A 11 -10.97 -6.50 16.88
N VAL A 12 -11.68 -7.35 16.15
CA VAL A 12 -11.39 -7.61 14.72
C VAL A 12 -11.63 -6.36 13.88
N VAL A 13 -12.77 -5.68 14.08
CA VAL A 13 -13.08 -4.43 13.36
C VAL A 13 -12.06 -3.35 13.68
N ALA A 14 -11.70 -3.19 14.95
CA ALA A 14 -10.71 -2.20 15.38
C ALA A 14 -9.33 -2.45 14.76
N PHE A 15 -8.90 -3.72 14.61
CA PHE A 15 -7.64 -4.08 13.98
C PHE A 15 -7.58 -3.67 12.50
N PHE A 16 -8.67 -3.88 11.75
CA PHE A 16 -8.75 -3.51 10.33
C PHE A 16 -9.06 -2.02 10.09
N ALA A 17 -9.62 -1.33 11.09
CA ALA A 17 -9.92 0.09 11.02
C ALA A 17 -8.69 0.98 11.20
N VAL A 18 -7.56 0.44 11.67
CA VAL A 18 -6.29 1.18 11.71
C VAL A 18 -5.83 1.42 10.28
N PRO A 19 -5.67 2.68 9.84
CA PRO A 19 -5.12 2.96 8.52
C PRO A 19 -3.70 2.42 8.46
N SER A 20 -3.47 1.41 7.61
CA SER A 20 -2.13 0.92 7.34
C SER A 20 -1.39 1.98 6.52
N SER A 21 -0.61 2.85 7.18
CA SER A 21 0.32 3.75 6.50
C SER A 21 1.55 2.95 6.04
N LEU A 22 1.36 2.09 5.04
CA LEU A 22 2.46 1.35 4.42
C LEU A 22 3.05 2.23 3.32
N ALA A 23 4.29 2.66 3.53
CA ALA A 23 5.07 3.31 2.48
C ALA A 23 5.31 2.33 1.34
N THR A 24 4.99 2.74 0.13
CA THR A 24 5.29 1.95 -1.07
C THR A 24 6.63 2.41 -1.63
N LYS A 25 7.57 1.48 -1.77
CA LYS A 25 8.85 1.76 -2.42
C LYS A 25 8.73 1.47 -3.92
N PHE A 26 9.05 2.46 -4.74
CA PHE A 26 9.19 2.30 -6.18
C PHE A 26 10.67 2.35 -6.57
N THR A 27 11.11 1.39 -7.38
CA THR A 27 12.40 1.46 -8.09
C THR A 27 12.16 2.09 -9.45
N VAL A 28 12.83 3.20 -9.75
CA VAL A 28 12.64 3.90 -11.02
C VAL A 28 13.04 3.00 -12.18
N GLY A 29 12.14 2.84 -13.15
CA GLY A 29 12.33 1.94 -14.29
C GLY A 29 12.09 0.46 -13.99
N ASP A 30 11.62 0.10 -12.79
CA ASP A 30 11.41 -1.28 -12.34
C ASP A 30 12.68 -2.13 -12.65
N ASP A 31 12.56 -3.24 -13.36
CA ASP A 31 13.71 -4.11 -13.70
C ASP A 31 14.70 -3.48 -14.71
N LYS A 32 14.28 -2.43 -15.43
CA LYS A 32 15.16 -1.71 -16.37
C LYS A 32 16.08 -0.73 -15.65
N GLY A 33 15.74 -0.33 -14.43
CA GLY A 33 16.50 0.64 -13.66
C GLY A 33 16.59 2.01 -14.34
N TRP A 34 17.66 2.74 -14.03
CA TRP A 34 17.94 4.05 -14.60
C TRP A 34 18.85 3.93 -15.83
N ALA A 35 18.25 3.92 -17.02
CA ALA A 35 18.90 3.82 -18.32
C ALA A 35 18.44 4.90 -19.31
N LEU A 36 19.22 5.10 -20.38
CA LEU A 36 18.85 5.90 -21.55
C LEU A 36 17.77 5.17 -22.38
N ASP A 37 17.04 5.94 -23.20
CA ASP A 37 16.02 5.44 -24.14
C ASP A 37 14.90 4.59 -23.49
N PHE A 38 14.54 4.90 -22.24
CA PHE A 38 13.42 4.28 -21.53
C PHE A 38 12.26 5.27 -21.31
N ASP A 39 11.03 4.79 -21.48
CA ASP A 39 9.82 5.60 -21.29
C ASP A 39 9.45 5.74 -19.80
N TYR A 40 10.10 6.70 -19.12
CA TYR A 40 9.80 7.03 -17.73
C TYR A 40 8.44 7.70 -17.56
N GLN A 41 7.91 8.37 -18.58
CA GLN A 41 6.60 9.00 -18.51
C GLN A 41 5.51 7.92 -18.44
N GLY A 42 5.58 6.92 -19.32
CA GLY A 42 4.72 5.75 -19.29
C GLY A 42 4.89 4.93 -18.01
N TRP A 43 6.11 4.82 -17.47
CA TRP A 43 6.34 4.17 -16.17
C TRP A 43 5.65 4.92 -15.02
N ALA A 44 5.84 6.24 -14.92
CA ALA A 44 5.34 7.06 -13.82
C ALA A 44 3.81 7.15 -13.81
N VAL A 45 3.15 7.22 -14.98
CA VAL A 45 1.69 7.33 -15.07
C VAL A 45 0.96 6.11 -14.51
N ARG A 46 1.65 4.98 -14.37
CA ARG A 46 1.12 3.72 -13.82
C ARG A 46 1.36 3.56 -12.31
N LYS A 47 1.93 4.57 -11.63
CA LYS A 47 2.22 4.54 -10.19
C LYS A 47 1.41 5.60 -9.45
N GLU A 48 1.03 5.28 -8.22
CA GLU A 48 0.42 6.23 -7.29
C GLU A 48 1.47 6.63 -6.25
N PHE A 49 1.94 7.87 -6.34
CA PHE A 49 2.89 8.43 -5.38
C PHE A 49 2.13 9.12 -4.26
N ARG A 50 2.41 8.73 -3.01
CA ARG A 50 1.83 9.32 -1.80
C ARG A 50 2.95 9.94 -0.97
N VAL A 51 2.63 11.06 -0.30
CA VAL A 51 3.51 11.75 0.66
C VAL A 51 3.62 10.94 1.94
#